data_AF-A0A1M4TVE9-F1
#
_entry.id   AF-A0A1M4TVE9-F1
#
_cell.length_a   1.000
_cell.length_b   1.000
_cell.length_c   1.000
_cell.angle_alpha   90.00
_cell.angle_beta   90.00
_cell.angle_gamma   90.00
#
_symmetry.space_group_name_H-M   'P 1'
#
loop_
_entity.id
_entity.type
_entity.pdbx_description
1 polymer ?
#
loop_
_entity_poly.entity_id
_entity_poly.type
_entity_poly.pdbx_seq_one_letter_code
_entity_poly.pdbx_strand_id
1 'polypeptide(L)'
;MRLAEVETAIAAALSEIGQSAAPYRIDRQPRGDGTPHVEGEGPFFELVVDDDGMERTRETVDGHELLYRMLRRETRLLAMAAERRTRTVQAPGWVMRLRRWWPGALEGLVGTDDYSRATWMEAHAHLMTRLRSDWGARVKTENDAMLRRYPLTTAERENFRRLDLAAFGITDGRSAPR
;
A
#
# COMPACT_ATOMS: atom_id res chain seq x y z
N MET A 1 -8.45 9.02 22.40
CA MET A 1 -7.45 7.93 22.56
C MET A 1 -6.10 8.58 22.84
N ARG A 2 -5.32 8.02 23.77
CA ARG A 2 -3.90 8.34 23.97
C ARG A 2 -3.03 7.61 22.94
N LEU A 3 -1.79 8.04 22.72
CA LEU A 3 -0.98 7.41 21.68
C LEU A 3 -0.75 5.91 21.92
N ALA A 4 -0.47 5.50 23.16
CA ALA A 4 -0.28 4.09 23.48
C ALA A 4 -1.50 3.22 23.13
N GLU A 5 -2.71 3.78 23.23
CA GLU A 5 -3.96 3.11 22.82
C GLU A 5 -4.05 3.00 21.30
N VAL A 6 -3.62 4.05 20.57
CA VAL A 6 -3.55 4.04 19.10
C VAL A 6 -2.54 2.99 18.63
N GLU A 7 -1.33 2.96 19.17
CA GLU A 7 -0.29 1.97 18.84
C GLU A 7 -0.76 0.53 19.11
N THR A 8 -1.42 0.30 20.25
CA THR A 8 -2.01 -0.99 20.58
C THR A 8 -3.10 -1.39 19.59
N ALA A 9 -3.98 -0.45 19.21
CA ALA A 9 -5.02 -0.70 18.23
C ALA A 9 -4.46 -0.98 16.83
N ILE A 10 -3.37 -0.31 16.43
CA ILE A 10 -2.68 -0.59 15.16
C ILE A 10 -2.10 -2.00 15.19
N ALA A 11 -1.37 -2.36 16.26
CA ALA A 11 -0.78 -3.70 16.39
C ALA A 11 -1.85 -4.81 16.33
N ALA A 12 -2.99 -4.61 17.01
CA ALA A 12 -4.11 -5.54 16.98
C ALA A 12 -4.70 -5.69 15.57
N ALA A 13 -4.93 -4.57 14.87
CA ALA A 13 -5.43 -4.57 13.50
C ALA A 13 -4.47 -5.24 12.51
N LEU A 14 -3.16 -4.97 12.61
CA LEU A 14 -2.15 -5.62 11.78
C LEU A 14 -2.08 -7.14 12.04
N SER A 15 -2.23 -7.55 13.30
CA SER A 15 -2.31 -8.97 13.66
C SER A 15 -3.54 -9.66 13.06
N GLU A 16 -4.67 -8.95 12.93
CA GLU A 16 -5.90 -9.50 12.34
C GLU A 16 -5.72 -9.87 10.85
N ILE A 17 -4.83 -9.15 10.15
CA ILE A 17 -4.47 -9.43 8.74
C ILE A 17 -3.16 -10.22 8.63
N GLY A 18 -2.82 -11.00 9.66
CA GLY A 18 -1.68 -11.93 9.64
C GLY A 18 -0.30 -11.27 9.61
N GLN A 19 -0.19 -9.97 9.92
CA GLN A 19 1.12 -9.32 10.07
C GLN A 19 1.65 -9.49 11.50
N SER A 20 2.98 -9.45 11.63
CA SER A 20 3.64 -9.63 12.93
C SER A 20 3.19 -8.58 13.94
N ALA A 21 2.78 -9.05 15.12
CA ALA A 21 2.32 -8.25 16.25
C ALA A 21 3.47 -7.72 17.13
N ALA A 22 4.69 -7.60 16.59
CA ALA A 22 5.76 -6.88 17.29
C ALA A 22 5.23 -5.51 17.74
N PRO A 23 5.69 -4.96 18.89
CA PRO A 23 5.14 -3.72 19.42
C PRO A 23 5.22 -2.63 18.35
N TYR A 24 4.06 -2.23 17.82
CA TYR A 24 3.98 -1.18 16.81
C TYR A 24 4.29 0.16 17.49
N ARG A 25 5.24 0.90 16.92
CA ARG A 25 5.63 2.21 17.44
C ARG A 25 5.51 3.23 16.32
N ILE A 26 4.77 4.29 16.59
CA ILE A 26 4.68 5.42 15.67
C ILE A 26 5.95 6.26 15.87
N ASP A 27 6.53 6.73 14.77
CA ASP A 27 7.66 7.62 14.83
C ASP A 27 7.31 8.90 15.58
N ARG A 28 8.21 9.31 16.49
CA ARG A 28 8.07 10.55 17.28
C ARG A 28 8.96 11.66 16.76
N GLN A 29 9.81 11.35 15.80
CA GLN A 29 10.80 12.25 15.24
C GLN A 29 10.79 12.10 13.73
N PRO A 30 11.08 13.19 13.00
CA PRO A 30 11.14 13.15 11.56
C PRO A 30 12.28 12.23 11.11
N ARG A 31 11.98 11.38 10.11
CA ARG A 31 12.99 10.56 9.43
C ARG A 31 13.59 11.25 8.21
N GLY A 32 12.89 12.24 7.67
CA GLY A 32 13.28 12.97 6.45
C GLY A 32 13.05 12.20 5.15
N ASP A 33 12.35 11.06 5.18
CA ASP A 33 12.07 10.21 4.02
C ASP A 33 10.58 10.26 3.58
N GLY A 34 9.83 11.24 4.07
CA GLY A 34 8.39 11.35 3.87
C GLY A 34 7.56 10.42 4.76
N THR A 35 8.17 9.66 5.67
CA THR A 35 7.43 8.89 6.69
C THR A 35 6.83 9.85 7.71
N PRO A 36 5.52 9.76 8.00
CA PRO A 36 4.90 10.61 8.99
C PRO A 36 5.42 10.30 10.40
N HIS A 37 5.60 11.35 11.21
CA HIS A 37 5.76 11.24 12.65
C HIS A 37 4.60 11.92 13.38
N VAL A 38 4.46 11.61 14.67
CA VAL A 38 3.40 12.13 15.52
C VAL A 38 3.96 12.89 16.70
N GLU A 39 3.45 14.10 16.90
CA GLU A 39 3.70 14.92 18.08
C GLU A 39 2.45 14.94 18.98
N GLY A 40 2.68 14.89 20.30
CA GLY A 40 1.62 14.86 21.31
C GLY A 40 1.30 13.47 21.87
N GLU A 41 0.58 13.44 22.99
CA GLU A 41 0.17 12.20 23.69
C GLU A 41 -1.35 11.93 23.61
N GLY A 42 -2.09 12.82 22.94
CA GLY A 42 -3.54 12.76 22.78
C GLY A 42 -4.31 13.71 23.71
N PRO A 43 -5.63 13.85 23.53
CA PRO A 43 -6.47 13.09 22.59
C PRO A 43 -6.39 13.56 21.13
N PHE A 44 -5.75 14.72 20.90
CA PHE A 44 -5.40 15.26 19.59
C PHE A 44 -3.89 15.16 19.38
N PHE A 45 -3.49 15.04 18.13
CA PHE A 45 -2.13 14.79 17.69
C PHE A 45 -1.81 15.69 16.51
N GLU A 46 -0.56 16.13 16.41
CA GLU A 46 -0.05 16.69 15.17
C GLU A 46 0.56 15.55 14.36
N LEU A 47 -0.04 15.27 13.20
CA LEU A 47 0.51 14.35 12.22
C LEU A 47 1.36 15.17 11.24
N VAL A 48 2.67 14.97 11.29
CA VAL A 48 3.63 15.75 10.52
C VAL A 48 4.30 14.84 9.49
N VAL A 49 4.50 15.34 8.28
CA VAL A 49 5.25 14.65 7.22
C VAL A 49 6.41 15.53 6.82
N ASP A 50 7.62 15.03 7.05
CA ASP A 50 8.87 15.67 6.64
C ASP A 50 9.55 14.89 5.52
N ASP A 51 10.07 15.61 4.53
CA ASP A 51 10.73 15.07 3.35
C ASP A 51 11.93 15.95 3.02
N ASP A 52 13.14 15.35 3.03
CA ASP A 52 14.42 16.05 2.86
C ASP A 52 14.61 17.24 3.82
N GLY A 53 14.18 17.08 5.07
CA GLY A 53 14.29 18.11 6.11
C GLY A 53 13.33 19.30 5.93
N MET A 54 12.35 19.19 5.04
CA MET A 54 11.28 20.17 4.87
C MET A 54 9.93 19.58 5.28
N GLU A 55 9.22 20.31 6.15
CA GLU A 55 7.84 19.98 6.52
C GLU A 55 6.94 20.14 5.29
N ARG A 56 6.34 19.04 4.86
CA ARG A 56 5.40 18.99 3.72
C ARG A 56 3.98 19.28 4.19
N THR A 57 3.57 18.67 5.29
CA THR A 57 2.23 18.78 5.84
C THR A 57 2.26 18.65 7.36
N ARG A 58 1.39 19.41 8.02
CA ARG A 58 1.05 19.29 9.44
C ARG A 58 -0.46 19.34 9.58
N GLU A 59 -1.05 18.30 10.15
CA GLU A 59 -2.50 18.18 10.35
C GLU A 59 -2.78 17.80 11.81
N THR A 60 -3.63 18.58 12.49
CA THR A 60 -4.19 18.20 13.79
C THR A 60 -5.27 17.14 13.58
N VAL A 61 -5.10 15.97 14.18
CA VAL A 61 -6.04 14.83 14.07
C VAL A 61 -6.41 14.28 15.44
N ASP A 62 -7.60 13.71 15.58
CA ASP A 62 -7.94 12.93 16.77
C ASP A 62 -7.35 11.51 16.70
N GLY A 63 -7.43 10.77 17.81
CA GLY A 63 -6.87 9.41 17.88
C GLY A 63 -7.52 8.38 16.94
N HIS A 64 -8.79 8.54 16.56
CA HIS A 64 -9.45 7.62 15.62
C HIS A 64 -9.01 7.89 14.18
N GLU A 65 -8.90 9.17 13.80
CA GLU A 65 -8.35 9.55 12.50
C GLU A 65 -6.87 9.21 12.42
N LEU A 66 -6.09 9.37 13.49
CA LEU A 66 -4.69 8.93 13.52
C LEU A 66 -4.58 7.42 13.27
N LEU A 67 -5.38 6.62 13.97
CA LEU A 67 -5.46 5.17 13.76
C LEU A 67 -5.78 4.83 12.29
N TYR A 68 -6.79 5.47 11.71
CA TYR A 68 -7.14 5.29 10.30
C TYR A 68 -5.98 5.64 9.36
N ARG A 69 -5.33 6.80 9.57
CA ARG A 69 -4.23 7.29 8.71
C ARG A 69 -3.04 6.35 8.75
N MET A 70 -2.67 5.84 9.93
CA MET A 70 -1.58 4.88 10.07
C MET A 70 -1.91 3.56 9.39
N LEU A 71 -3.09 2.97 9.66
CA LEU A 71 -3.48 1.70 9.03
C LEU A 71 -3.67 1.80 7.51
N ARG A 72 -4.18 2.92 7.00
CA ARG A 72 -4.24 3.23 5.57
C ARG A 72 -2.84 3.23 4.94
N ARG A 73 -1.84 3.82 5.61
CA ARG A 73 -0.45 3.81 5.12
C ARG A 73 0.11 2.39 5.11
N GLU A 74 0.00 1.67 6.23
CA GLU A 74 0.55 0.32 6.35
C GLU A 74 -0.07 -0.65 5.34
N THR A 75 -1.40 -0.70 5.26
CA THR A 75 -2.11 -1.57 4.31
C THR A 75 -1.83 -1.21 2.86
N ARG A 76 -1.65 0.08 2.53
CA ARG A 76 -1.16 0.50 1.20
C ARG A 76 0.23 -0.07 0.91
N LEU A 77 1.17 0.03 1.85
CA LEU A 77 2.53 -0.51 1.66
C LEU A 77 2.51 -2.03 1.50
N LEU A 78 1.68 -2.74 2.27
CA LEU A 78 1.48 -4.18 2.14
C LEU A 78 0.91 -4.55 0.76
N ALA A 79 -0.11 -3.82 0.28
CA ALA A 79 -0.71 -4.04 -1.03
C ALA A 79 0.28 -3.79 -2.17
N MET A 80 1.06 -2.70 -2.09
CA MET A 80 2.12 -2.40 -3.07
C MET A 80 3.24 -3.45 -3.04
N ALA A 81 3.62 -3.94 -1.86
CA ALA A 81 4.60 -5.01 -1.72
C ALA A 81 4.09 -6.33 -2.30
N ALA A 82 2.83 -6.69 -2.06
CA ALA A 82 2.19 -7.86 -2.64
C ALA A 82 2.14 -7.78 -4.18
N GLU A 83 1.74 -6.62 -4.72
CA GLU A 83 1.76 -6.36 -6.15
C GLU A 83 3.17 -6.58 -6.71
N ARG A 84 4.18 -5.94 -6.12
CA ARG A 84 5.58 -6.02 -6.55
C ARG A 84 6.10 -7.46 -6.58
N ARG A 85 5.72 -8.31 -5.62
CA ARG A 85 6.12 -9.73 -5.57
C ARG A 85 5.51 -10.57 -6.70
N THR A 86 4.33 -10.19 -7.16
CA THR A 86 3.62 -10.92 -8.23
C THR A 86 3.95 -10.41 -9.63
N ARG A 87 4.78 -9.36 -9.74
CA ARG A 87 5.14 -8.79 -11.03
C ARG A 87 5.90 -9.79 -11.87
N THR A 88 5.45 -9.95 -13.10
CA THR A 88 6.18 -10.69 -14.12
C THR A 88 6.76 -9.73 -15.14
N VAL A 89 8.07 -9.86 -15.42
CA VAL A 89 8.70 -9.10 -16.50
C VAL A 89 8.23 -9.72 -17.81
N GLN A 90 7.38 -9.01 -18.56
CA GLN A 90 6.96 -9.44 -19.88
C GLN A 90 8.08 -9.14 -20.88
N ALA A 91 9.03 -10.08 -21.00
CA ALA A 91 10.04 -10.07 -22.05
C ALA A 91 9.87 -11.33 -22.89
N PRO A 92 9.60 -11.23 -24.21
CA PRO A 92 9.54 -12.41 -25.06
C PRO A 92 10.87 -13.19 -24.97
N GLY A 93 10.81 -14.52 -24.87
CA GLY A 93 11.99 -15.37 -24.66
C GLY A 93 13.09 -15.21 -25.72
N TRP A 94 12.73 -14.77 -26.94
CA TRP A 94 13.69 -14.44 -28.00
C TRP A 94 14.46 -13.14 -27.71
N VAL A 95 13.84 -12.16 -27.05
CA VAL A 95 14.48 -10.90 -26.64
C VAL A 95 15.47 -11.15 -25.50
N MET A 96 15.11 -12.00 -24.53
CA MET A 96 16.02 -12.44 -23.47
C MET A 96 17.26 -13.18 -24.03
N ARG A 97 17.10 -13.96 -25.10
CA ARG A 97 18.23 -14.61 -25.79
C ARG A 97 19.12 -13.62 -26.54
N LEU A 98 18.55 -12.61 -27.19
CA LEU A 98 19.31 -11.56 -27.89
C LEU A 98 20.11 -10.66 -26.94
N ARG A 99 19.58 -10.37 -25.74
CA ARG A 99 20.31 -9.62 -24.70
C ARG A 99 21.63 -10.29 -24.30
N ARG A 100 21.69 -11.63 -24.29
CA ARG A 100 22.92 -12.37 -23.99
C ARG A 100 24.01 -12.13 -25.05
N TRP A 101 23.60 -11.89 -26.29
CA TRP A 101 24.51 -11.63 -27.40
C TRP A 101 24.87 -10.15 -27.52
N TRP A 102 23.94 -9.23 -27.25
CA TRP A 102 24.13 -7.77 -27.40
C TRP A 102 23.66 -7.03 -26.13
N PRO A 103 24.49 -6.93 -25.08
CA PRO A 103 24.16 -6.16 -23.88
C PRO A 103 24.14 -4.65 -24.21
N GLY A 104 22.97 -4.01 -24.09
CA GLY A 104 22.78 -2.56 -24.26
C GLY A 104 21.85 -2.14 -25.41
N ALA A 105 21.68 -2.97 -26.45
CA ALA A 105 20.84 -2.60 -27.61
C ALA A 105 19.33 -2.78 -27.38
N LEU A 106 18.93 -3.44 -26.29
CA LEU A 106 17.53 -3.87 -26.03
C LEU A 106 16.97 -3.35 -24.70
N GLU A 107 17.67 -2.45 -24.00
CA GLU A 107 17.22 -1.91 -22.70
C GLU A 107 15.88 -1.15 -22.79
N GLY A 108 15.54 -0.60 -23.96
CA GLY A 108 14.23 0.03 -24.21
C GLY A 108 13.12 -0.91 -24.69
N LEU A 109 13.45 -2.16 -25.05
CA LEU A 109 12.49 -3.19 -25.54
C LEU A 109 12.11 -4.21 -24.46
N VAL A 110 12.85 -4.21 -23.34
CA VAL A 110 12.69 -5.13 -22.20
C VAL A 110 12.36 -4.29 -20.97
N GLY A 111 11.09 -3.93 -20.76
CA GLY A 111 10.81 -2.97 -19.70
C GLY A 111 9.36 -2.66 -19.37
N THR A 112 8.38 -3.48 -19.77
CA THR A 112 7.03 -3.35 -19.24
C THR A 112 6.74 -4.57 -18.38
N ASP A 113 6.84 -4.39 -17.06
CA ASP A 113 6.25 -5.34 -16.13
C ASP A 113 4.72 -5.32 -16.32
N ASP A 114 4.05 -6.35 -15.81
CA ASP A 114 2.58 -6.40 -15.76
C ASP A 114 1.99 -5.49 -14.67
N TYR A 115 2.57 -4.29 -14.48
CA TYR A 115 2.12 -3.35 -13.46
C TYR A 115 0.75 -2.77 -13.81
N SER A 116 -0.08 -2.65 -12.77
CA SER A 116 -1.33 -1.88 -12.82
C SER A 116 -1.60 -1.22 -11.48
N ARG A 117 -1.86 0.09 -11.50
CA ARG A 117 -2.33 0.84 -10.33
C ARG A 117 -3.61 0.26 -9.73
N ALA A 118 -4.53 -0.22 -10.56
CA ALA A 118 -5.80 -0.79 -10.10
C ALA A 118 -5.61 -2.05 -9.25
N THR A 119 -4.60 -2.88 -9.58
CA THR A 119 -4.29 -4.13 -8.87
C THR A 119 -3.99 -3.89 -7.38
N TRP A 120 -3.05 -2.99 -7.05
CA TRP A 120 -2.72 -2.73 -5.64
C TRP A 120 -3.77 -1.84 -4.95
N MET A 121 -4.48 -0.98 -5.68
CA MET A 121 -5.58 -0.17 -5.11
C MET A 121 -6.77 -1.02 -4.67
N GLU A 122 -7.14 -2.03 -5.45
CA GLU A 122 -8.17 -3.00 -5.08
C GLU A 122 -7.75 -3.77 -3.82
N ALA A 123 -6.52 -4.29 -3.80
CA ALA A 123 -5.99 -4.99 -2.64
C ALA A 123 -5.93 -4.11 -1.38
N HIS A 124 -5.53 -2.84 -1.50
CA HIS A 124 -5.53 -1.88 -0.39
C HIS A 124 -6.95 -1.67 0.17
N ALA A 125 -7.95 -1.53 -0.70
CA ALA A 125 -9.34 -1.40 -0.27
C ALA A 125 -9.85 -2.69 0.42
N HIS A 126 -9.48 -3.88 -0.05
CA HIS A 126 -9.83 -5.15 0.60
C HIS A 126 -9.18 -5.31 1.98
N LEU A 127 -7.89 -4.99 2.11
CA LEU A 127 -7.20 -5.01 3.40
C LEU A 127 -7.89 -4.07 4.40
N MET A 128 -8.21 -2.85 3.98
CA MET A 128 -8.91 -1.90 4.85
C MET A 128 -10.34 -2.35 5.16
N THR A 129 -11.05 -2.95 4.21
CA THR A 129 -12.39 -3.54 4.42
C THR A 129 -12.35 -4.65 5.46
N ARG A 130 -11.31 -5.49 5.44
CA ARG A 130 -11.13 -6.60 6.39
C ARG A 130 -10.99 -6.10 7.83
N LEU A 131 -10.30 -4.97 8.02
CA LEU A 131 -10.21 -4.30 9.30
C LEU A 131 -11.54 -3.65 9.67
N ARG A 132 -12.08 -2.81 8.77
CA ARG A 132 -13.36 -2.10 8.93
C ARG A 132 -13.99 -1.75 7.58
N SER A 133 -15.25 -2.11 7.41
CA SER A 133 -15.97 -1.91 6.13
C SER A 133 -16.08 -0.44 5.70
N ASP A 134 -16.31 0.48 6.64
CA ASP A 134 -16.38 1.92 6.39
C ASP A 134 -15.03 2.50 5.94
N TRP A 135 -13.93 2.00 6.50
CA TRP A 135 -12.58 2.39 6.09
C TRP A 135 -12.24 1.88 4.69
N GLY A 136 -12.61 0.64 4.38
CA GLY A 136 -12.49 0.09 3.03
C GLY A 136 -13.25 0.93 1.99
N ALA A 137 -14.48 1.33 2.29
CA ALA A 137 -15.29 2.19 1.42
C ALA A 137 -14.66 3.58 1.20
N ARG A 138 -14.09 4.18 2.27
CA ARG A 138 -13.36 5.45 2.18
C ARG A 138 -12.15 5.33 1.25
N VAL A 139 -11.31 4.32 1.45
CA VAL A 139 -10.14 4.05 0.59
C VAL A 139 -10.53 3.79 -0.86
N LYS A 140 -11.59 3.00 -1.09
CA LYS A 140 -12.10 2.77 -2.45
C LYS A 140 -12.51 4.08 -3.13
N THR A 141 -13.23 4.95 -2.41
CA THR A 141 -13.68 6.25 -2.94
C THR A 141 -12.49 7.15 -3.29
N GLU A 142 -11.45 7.18 -2.44
CA GLU A 142 -10.21 7.92 -2.69
C GLU A 142 -9.46 7.38 -3.92
N ASN A 143 -9.33 6.06 -4.05
CA ASN A 143 -8.70 5.41 -5.20
C ASN A 143 -9.48 5.70 -6.49
N ASP A 144 -10.81 5.58 -6.46
CA ASP A 144 -11.69 5.90 -7.60
C ASP A 144 -11.54 7.37 -8.02
N ALA A 145 -11.45 8.30 -7.06
CA ALA A 145 -11.19 9.71 -7.33
C ALA A 145 -9.82 9.94 -7.96
N MET A 146 -8.79 9.24 -7.50
CA MET A 146 -7.45 9.33 -8.07
C MET A 146 -7.40 8.78 -9.50
N LEU A 147 -8.07 7.65 -9.78
CA LEU A 147 -8.16 7.09 -11.13
C LEU A 147 -9.01 7.93 -12.08
N ARG A 148 -9.98 8.69 -11.58
CA ARG A 148 -10.68 9.71 -12.39
C ARG A 148 -9.74 10.85 -12.79
N ARG A 149 -8.90 11.33 -11.87
CA ARG A 149 -7.95 12.43 -12.12
C ARG A 149 -6.75 12.00 -12.96
N TYR A 150 -6.29 10.77 -12.75
CA TYR A 150 -5.13 10.19 -13.43
C TYR A 150 -5.51 8.80 -13.97
N PRO A 151 -6.23 8.74 -15.10
CA PRO A 151 -6.71 7.49 -15.69
C PRO A 151 -5.60 6.47 -15.89
N LEU A 152 -5.97 5.18 -15.84
CA LEU A 152 -5.09 4.08 -16.20
C LEU A 152 -4.65 4.23 -17.66
N THR A 153 -3.40 3.90 -17.95
CA THR A 153 -2.95 3.69 -19.33
C THR A 153 -3.60 2.43 -19.90
N THR A 154 -3.51 2.22 -21.22
CA THR A 154 -4.00 0.98 -21.84
C THR A 154 -3.30 -0.25 -21.28
N ALA A 155 -1.97 -0.20 -21.12
CA ALA A 155 -1.20 -1.29 -20.54
C ALA A 155 -1.64 -1.59 -19.10
N GLU A 156 -1.85 -0.57 -18.25
CA GLU A 156 -2.33 -0.80 -16.88
C GLU A 156 -3.73 -1.42 -16.84
N ARG A 157 -4.60 -1.11 -17.81
CA ARG A 157 -5.93 -1.75 -17.91
C ARG A 157 -5.81 -3.22 -18.29
N GLU A 158 -4.96 -3.54 -19.26
CA GLU A 158 -4.72 -4.91 -19.73
C GLU A 158 -4.04 -5.77 -18.66
N ASN A 159 -3.15 -5.17 -17.87
CA ASN A 159 -2.40 -5.83 -16.79
C ASN A 159 -3.17 -5.95 -15.47
N PHE A 160 -4.40 -5.43 -15.40
CA PHE A 160 -5.20 -5.51 -14.18
C PHE A 160 -5.44 -6.97 -13.78
N ARG A 161 -5.17 -7.27 -12.52
CA ARG A 161 -5.42 -8.58 -11.91
C ARG A 161 -5.80 -8.42 -10.45
N ARG A 162 -6.49 -9.42 -9.92
CA ARG A 162 -6.76 -9.50 -8.48
C ARG A 162 -5.56 -10.14 -7.78
N LEU A 163 -5.03 -9.48 -6.75
CA LEU A 163 -3.96 -10.05 -5.94
C LEU A 163 -4.50 -11.14 -5.03
N ASP A 164 -3.74 -12.22 -4.87
CA ASP A 164 -3.97 -13.21 -3.83
C ASP A 164 -3.59 -12.60 -2.47
N LEU A 165 -4.58 -12.46 -1.59
CA LEU A 165 -4.42 -11.93 -0.24
C LEU A 165 -4.50 -13.00 0.84
N ALA A 166 -4.38 -14.29 0.48
CA ALA A 166 -4.42 -15.39 1.43
C ALA A 166 -3.33 -15.27 2.51
N ALA A 167 -2.17 -14.71 2.16
CA ALA A 167 -1.09 -14.40 3.11
C ALA A 167 -1.49 -13.41 4.22
N PHE A 168 -2.59 -12.67 4.02
CA PHE A 168 -3.18 -11.73 4.97
C PHE A 168 -4.45 -12.28 5.64
N GLY A 169 -4.73 -13.58 5.50
CA GLY A 169 -5.95 -14.21 6.01
C GLY A 169 -7.22 -13.84 5.24
N ILE A 170 -7.09 -13.21 4.07
CA ILE A 170 -8.21 -12.86 3.19
C ILE A 170 -8.25 -13.89 2.07
N THR A 171 -9.16 -14.86 2.19
CA THR A 171 -9.43 -15.78 1.09
C THR A 171 -10.57 -15.22 0.26
N ASP A 172 -10.29 -14.96 -1.01
CA ASP A 172 -11.36 -14.78 -1.97
C ASP A 172 -12.09 -16.13 -2.07
N GLY A 173 -13.42 -16.12 -2.01
CA GLY A 173 -14.26 -17.32 -2.05
C GLY A 173 -14.16 -18.18 -3.33
N ARG A 174 -13.06 -18.13 -4.08
CA ARG A 174 -12.70 -19.11 -5.09
C ARG A 174 -12.03 -20.30 -4.41
N SER A 175 -12.85 -21.29 -4.08
CA SER A 175 -12.41 -22.67 -4.02
C SER A 175 -11.58 -22.99 -5.27
N ALA A 176 -10.47 -23.71 -5.08
CA ALA A 176 -9.63 -24.23 -6.15
C ALA A 176 -10.45 -24.85 -7.30
N PRO A 177 -9.96 -24.82 -8.56
CA PRO A 177 -10.57 -25.61 -9.62
C PRO A 177 -10.57 -27.07 -9.19
N ARG A 178 -11.77 -27.67 -9.13
CA ARG A 178 -11.95 -29.12 -9.07
C ARG A 178 -11.60 -29.76 -10.41
#